data_AF-A0A955NRG3-F1
#
_entry.id   AF-A0A955NRG3-F1
#
_cell.length_a   1.000
_cell.length_b   1.000
_cell.length_c   1.000
_cell.angle_alpha   90.00
_cell.angle_beta   90.00
_cell.angle_gamma   90.00
#
_symmetry.space_group_name_H-M   'P 1'
#
loop_
_entity.id
_entity.type
_entity.pdbx_description
1 polymer ?
#
loop_
_entity_poly.entity_id
_entity_poly.type
_entity_poly.pdbx_seq_one_letter_code
_entity_poly.pdbx_strand_id
1 'polypeptide(L)'
;GLALAESERALPGVMDQIDAILKREGLEDEPILIRMTGCPNGCARPYNADIGFVGRGPERYALFVGGSFRGERLGVLWKHTVTTDEIPGVVEELLREFKENRKPSEPFSDYWVRAHGGYETPRPEQFHQAWESIQGQPVS
;
A
#
# COMPACT_ATOMS: atom_id res chain seq x y z
N GLY A 1 15.19 -10.61 12.51
CA GLY A 1 16.01 -11.32 11.51
C GLY A 1 15.16 -12.15 10.58
N LEU A 2 14.53 -13.21 11.10
CA LEU A 2 13.76 -14.17 10.30
C LEU A 2 12.55 -13.58 9.57
N ALA A 3 11.80 -12.67 10.22
CA ALA A 3 10.65 -11.99 9.61
C ALA A 3 11.00 -11.22 8.32
N LEU A 4 12.17 -10.59 8.28
CA LEU A 4 12.64 -9.82 7.12
C LEU A 4 12.97 -10.76 5.94
N ALA A 5 13.63 -11.88 6.24
CA ALA A 5 13.99 -12.89 5.24
C ALA A 5 12.77 -13.65 4.68
N GLU A 6 11.71 -13.86 5.49
CA GLU A 6 10.44 -14.42 5.00
C GLU A 6 9.71 -13.43 4.11
N SER A 7 9.63 -12.15 4.51
CA SER A 7 9.01 -11.11 3.70
C SER A 7 9.68 -10.99 2.33
N GLU A 8 11.01 -10.95 2.26
CA GLU A 8 11.74 -10.85 0.98
C GLU A 8 11.51 -12.05 0.05
N ARG A 9 11.29 -13.26 0.61
CA ARG A 9 11.03 -14.47 -0.19
C ARG A 9 9.62 -14.54 -0.74
N ALA A 10 8.63 -13.96 -0.05
CA ALA A 10 7.26 -13.94 -0.52
C ALA A 10 7.01 -12.91 -1.63
N LEU A 11 7.85 -11.87 -1.74
CA LEU A 11 7.65 -10.75 -2.67
C LEU A 11 7.44 -11.16 -4.14
N PRO A 12 8.28 -12.04 -4.75
CA PRO A 12 8.12 -12.35 -6.16
C PRO A 12 6.75 -12.96 -6.49
N GLY A 13 6.29 -13.92 -5.69
CA GLY A 13 5.00 -14.57 -5.91
C GLY A 13 3.79 -13.68 -5.68
N VAL A 14 3.88 -12.71 -4.77
CA VAL A 14 2.82 -11.70 -4.57
C VAL A 14 2.77 -10.73 -5.74
N MET A 15 3.93 -10.27 -6.23
CA MET A 15 3.99 -9.36 -7.38
C MET A 15 3.45 -10.03 -8.66
N ASP A 16 3.75 -11.31 -8.89
CA ASP A 16 3.19 -12.07 -10.03
C ASP A 16 1.65 -12.10 -10.01
N GLN A 17 1.05 -12.21 -8.82
CA GLN A 17 -0.41 -12.19 -8.67
C GLN A 17 -0.98 -10.79 -8.91
N ILE A 18 -0.30 -9.74 -8.44
CA ILE A 18 -0.68 -8.34 -8.70
C ILE A 18 -0.61 -8.04 -10.20
N ASP A 19 0.43 -8.50 -10.90
CA ASP A 19 0.55 -8.33 -12.35
C ASP A 19 -0.59 -9.03 -13.11
N ALA A 20 -1.01 -10.21 -12.65
CA ALA A 20 -2.15 -10.90 -13.20
C ALA A 20 -3.47 -10.14 -12.97
N ILE A 21 -3.62 -9.50 -11.81
CA ILE A 21 -4.79 -8.66 -11.48
C ILE A 21 -4.81 -7.41 -12.35
N LEU A 22 -3.68 -6.71 -12.51
CA LEU A 22 -3.59 -5.51 -13.36
C LEU A 22 -4.04 -5.82 -14.79
N LYS A 23 -3.54 -6.92 -15.37
CA LYS A 23 -3.95 -7.38 -16.71
C LYS A 23 -5.42 -7.75 -16.78
N ARG A 24 -5.94 -8.49 -15.78
CA ARG A 24 -7.35 -8.87 -15.74
C ARG A 24 -8.27 -7.66 -15.65
N GLU A 25 -7.84 -6.63 -14.94
CA GLU A 25 -8.60 -5.39 -14.79
C GLU A 25 -8.38 -4.38 -15.92
N GLY A 26 -7.44 -4.63 -16.86
CA GLY A 26 -7.15 -3.72 -17.97
C GLY A 26 -6.43 -2.45 -17.52
N LEU A 27 -5.58 -2.57 -16.49
CA LEU A 27 -4.83 -1.48 -15.86
C LEU A 27 -3.31 -1.66 -16.02
N GLU A 28 -2.84 -2.60 -16.84
CA GLU A 28 -1.42 -2.91 -17.04
C GLU A 28 -0.61 -1.75 -17.64
N ASP A 29 -1.26 -0.85 -18.38
CA ASP A 29 -0.65 0.34 -18.97
C ASP A 29 -0.79 1.58 -18.07
N GLU A 30 -1.49 1.46 -16.94
CA GLU A 30 -1.67 2.58 -16.00
C GLU A 30 -0.42 2.77 -15.13
N PRO A 31 0.01 4.02 -14.89
CA PRO A 31 1.20 4.30 -14.09
C PRO A 31 0.90 4.18 -12.58
N ILE A 32 0.57 2.97 -12.12
CA ILE A 32 0.27 2.67 -10.71
C ILE A 32 1.54 2.13 -10.04
N LEU A 33 2.14 2.93 -9.16
CA LEU A 33 3.34 2.54 -8.44
C LEU A 33 2.97 1.74 -7.19
N ILE A 34 3.23 0.43 -7.23
CA ILE A 34 3.08 -0.47 -6.08
C ILE A 34 4.46 -0.78 -5.51
N ARG A 35 4.62 -0.68 -4.19
CA ARG A 35 5.88 -0.99 -3.50
C ARG A 35 5.65 -1.84 -2.26
N MET A 36 6.58 -2.74 -2.01
CA MET A 36 6.57 -3.60 -0.84
C MET A 36 7.96 -3.60 -0.20
N THR A 37 8.03 -3.56 1.13
CA THR A 37 9.29 -3.68 1.89
C THR A 37 9.07 -4.53 3.13
N GLY A 38 10.06 -5.36 3.49
CA GLY A 38 10.03 -6.15 4.72
C GLY A 38 10.37 -5.35 5.99
N CYS A 39 10.82 -4.09 5.87
CA CYS A 39 11.15 -3.25 7.03
C CYS A 39 10.60 -1.81 6.92
N PRO A 40 10.29 -1.16 8.06
CA PRO A 40 9.74 0.19 8.09
C PRO A 40 10.77 1.30 7.83
N ASN A 41 12.06 0.96 7.74
CA ASN A 41 13.17 1.90 7.54
C ASN A 41 13.08 2.70 6.23
N GLY A 42 12.17 2.31 5.32
CA GLY A 42 11.82 3.14 4.17
C GLY A 42 12.86 3.13 3.04
N CYS A 43 13.82 2.20 3.02
CA CYS A 43 14.83 2.09 1.96
C CYS A 43 14.20 1.95 0.56
N ALA A 44 13.10 1.21 0.45
CA ALA A 44 12.32 1.08 -0.78
C ALA A 44 11.43 2.30 -1.08
N ARG A 45 11.41 3.31 -0.21
CA ARG A 45 10.49 4.47 -0.26
C ARG A 45 9.03 4.04 -0.48
N PRO A 46 8.48 3.13 0.36
CA PRO A 46 7.14 2.57 0.19
C PRO A 46 6.05 3.63 0.40
N TYR A 47 6.32 4.64 1.24
CA TYR A 47 5.37 5.70 1.56
C TYR A 47 5.13 6.66 0.39
N ASN A 48 5.95 6.66 -0.65
CA ASN A 48 5.73 7.48 -1.85
C ASN A 48 4.95 6.72 -2.94
N ALA A 49 4.64 5.45 -2.73
CA ALA A 49 3.93 4.64 -3.70
C ALA A 49 2.44 4.97 -3.72
N ASP A 50 1.78 4.77 -4.86
CA ASP A 50 0.32 4.77 -4.95
C ASP A 50 -0.26 3.76 -3.94
N ILE A 51 0.35 2.57 -3.88
CA ILE A 51 0.05 1.49 -2.93
C ILE A 51 1.36 0.98 -2.31
N GLY A 52 1.52 1.12 -1.00
CA GLY A 52 2.73 0.76 -0.27
C GLY A 52 2.46 -0.27 0.82
N PHE A 53 3.21 -1.38 0.83
CA PHE A 53 3.18 -2.38 1.90
C PHE A 53 4.47 -2.33 2.71
N VAL A 54 4.33 -2.19 4.03
CA VAL A 54 5.46 -2.04 4.95
C VAL A 54 5.43 -3.12 6.01
N GLY A 55 6.44 -3.99 6.02
CA GLY A 55 6.57 -5.11 6.95
C GLY A 55 6.56 -4.63 8.40
N ARG A 56 5.68 -5.24 9.21
CA ARG A 56 5.55 -5.00 10.66
C ARG A 56 5.85 -6.26 11.49
N GLY A 57 6.02 -7.40 10.83
CA GLY A 57 6.31 -8.70 11.46
C GLY A 57 6.30 -9.81 10.41
N PRO A 58 6.49 -11.08 10.82
CA PRO A 58 6.38 -12.21 9.91
C PRO A 58 5.06 -12.19 9.16
N GLU A 59 5.12 -12.21 7.82
CA GLU A 59 3.98 -12.26 6.90
C GLU A 59 2.92 -11.16 7.10
N ARG A 60 3.28 -10.06 7.76
CA ARG A 60 2.35 -8.97 8.12
C ARG A 60 2.87 -7.63 7.66
N TYR A 61 2.00 -6.87 7.00
CA TYR A 61 2.30 -5.58 6.41
C TYR A 61 1.27 -4.54 6.85
N ALA A 62 1.73 -3.30 7.05
CA ALA A 62 0.86 -2.14 7.05
C ALA A 62 0.68 -1.67 5.60
N LEU A 63 -0.55 -1.34 5.22
CA LEU A 63 -0.91 -0.85 3.89
C LEU A 63 -1.05 0.68 3.94
N PHE A 64 -0.30 1.35 3.08
CA PHE A 64 -0.37 2.78 2.82
C PHE A 64 -0.91 3.03 1.43
N VAL A 65 -1.83 3.98 1.25
CA VAL A 65 -2.45 4.27 -0.05
C VAL A 65 -2.51 5.77 -0.29
N GLY A 66 -2.43 6.17 -1.56
CA GLY A 66 -2.60 7.57 -1.99
C GLY A 66 -1.32 8.38 -2.00
N GLY A 67 -0.14 7.73 -1.95
CA GLY A 67 1.11 8.39 -2.29
C GLY A 67 1.14 8.77 -3.77
N SER A 68 2.23 9.40 -4.21
CA SER A 68 2.40 9.78 -5.61
C SER A 68 3.75 9.32 -6.12
N PHE A 69 3.74 8.62 -7.27
CA PHE A 69 4.96 8.25 -7.99
C PHE A 69 5.85 9.46 -8.33
N ARG A 70 5.27 10.67 -8.40
CA ARG A 70 5.98 11.94 -8.61
C ARG A 70 6.75 12.42 -7.38
N GLY A 71 6.55 11.76 -6.22
CA GLY A 71 7.23 12.07 -4.96
C GLY A 71 6.71 13.30 -4.23
N GLU A 72 5.57 13.86 -4.66
CA GLU A 72 4.96 15.06 -4.08
C GLU A 72 4.00 14.74 -2.91
N ARG A 73 3.67 13.46 -2.70
CA ARG A 73 2.73 13.02 -1.67
C ARG A 73 3.14 11.70 -1.04
N LEU A 74 2.91 11.61 0.27
CA LEU A 74 3.04 10.36 1.02
C LEU A 74 1.67 9.68 1.12
N GLY A 75 1.66 8.35 1.00
CA GLY A 75 0.51 7.53 1.28
C GLY A 75 0.16 7.57 2.77
N VAL A 76 -1.13 7.47 3.04
CA VAL A 76 -1.69 7.43 4.39
C VAL A 76 -1.92 5.98 4.79
N LEU A 77 -1.73 5.68 6.07
CA LEU A 77 -2.03 4.36 6.62
C LEU A 77 -3.51 4.01 6.40
N TRP A 78 -3.77 3.02 5.56
CA TRP A 78 -5.10 2.56 5.18
C TRP A 78 -5.53 1.31 5.96
N LYS A 79 -4.62 0.34 6.11
CA LYS A 79 -4.82 -0.82 6.99
C LYS A 79 -3.59 -1.04 7.84
N HIS A 80 -3.80 -1.21 9.15
CA HIS A 80 -2.73 -1.49 10.11
C HIS A 80 -2.10 -2.88 9.90
N THR A 81 -2.86 -3.83 9.37
CA THR A 81 -2.40 -5.21 9.16
C THR A 81 -3.08 -5.81 7.94
N VAL A 82 -2.25 -6.30 7.02
CA VAL A 82 -2.58 -7.13 5.87
C VAL A 82 -1.56 -8.26 5.86
N THR A 83 -2.02 -9.50 5.79
CA THR A 83 -1.16 -10.68 5.68
C THR A 83 -0.69 -10.87 4.24
N THR A 84 0.44 -11.56 4.02
CA THR A 84 0.96 -11.84 2.67
C THR A 84 -0.13 -12.37 1.71
N ASP A 85 -0.95 -13.32 2.17
CA ASP A 85 -2.00 -13.97 1.36
C ASP A 85 -3.19 -13.04 1.07
N GLU A 86 -3.41 -12.02 1.90
CA GLU A 86 -4.48 -11.03 1.69
C GLU A 86 -4.09 -9.93 0.70
N ILE A 87 -2.79 -9.70 0.49
CA ILE A 87 -2.29 -8.58 -0.32
C ILE A 87 -2.90 -8.55 -1.73
N PRO A 88 -2.89 -9.65 -2.52
CA PRO A 88 -3.45 -9.63 -3.87
C PRO A 88 -4.93 -9.23 -3.89
N GLY A 89 -5.73 -9.78 -2.96
CA GLY A 89 -7.15 -9.45 -2.85
C GLY A 89 -7.39 -7.99 -2.48
N VAL A 90 -6.62 -7.45 -1.53
CA VAL A 90 -6.73 -6.03 -1.18
C VAL A 90 -6.32 -5.14 -2.35
N VAL A 91 -5.25 -5.47 -3.08
CA VAL A 91 -4.86 -4.69 -4.28
C VAL A 91 -5.97 -4.72 -5.32
N GLU A 92 -6.57 -5.88 -5.58
CA GLU A 92 -7.70 -6.00 -6.50
C GLU A 92 -8.88 -5.11 -6.10
N GLU A 93 -9.24 -5.06 -4.82
CA GLU A 93 -10.29 -4.17 -4.31
C GLU A 93 -10.00 -2.69 -4.64
N LEU A 94 -8.79 -2.21 -4.34
CA LEU A 94 -8.39 -0.82 -4.60
C LEU A 94 -8.40 -0.50 -6.10
N LEU A 95 -7.93 -1.44 -6.93
CA LEU A 95 -7.87 -1.27 -8.38
C LEU A 95 -9.25 -1.25 -9.04
N ARG A 96 -10.17 -2.10 -8.58
CA ARG A 96 -11.57 -2.10 -9.03
C ARG A 96 -12.25 -0.79 -8.68
N GLU A 97 -12.08 -0.33 -7.44
CA GLU A 97 -12.64 0.94 -6.99
C GLU A 97 -12.12 2.12 -7.84
N PHE A 98 -10.81 2.17 -8.08
CA PHE A 98 -10.20 3.15 -8.97
C PHE A 98 -10.78 3.10 -10.37
N LYS A 99 -10.82 1.92 -10.99
CA LYS A 99 -11.33 1.72 -12.35
C LYS A 99 -12.78 2.18 -12.50
N GLU A 100 -13.63 1.92 -11.51
CA GLU A 100 -15.05 2.24 -11.53
C GLU A 100 -15.32 3.74 -11.32
N ASN A 101 -14.49 4.42 -10.53
CA ASN A 101 -14.80 5.76 -10.01
C ASN A 101 -13.84 6.86 -10.49
N ARG A 102 -12.79 6.53 -11.24
CA ARG A 102 -11.86 7.50 -11.82
C ARG A 102 -12.50 8.37 -12.89
N LYS A 103 -12.02 9.61 -13.01
CA LYS A 103 -12.29 10.44 -14.19
C LYS A 103 -11.43 9.97 -15.37
N PRO A 104 -11.80 10.29 -16.62
CA PRO A 104 -10.97 9.99 -17.78
C PRO A 104 -9.54 10.50 -17.59
N SER A 105 -8.57 9.60 -17.79
CA SER A 105 -7.13 9.89 -17.66
C SER A 105 -6.67 10.36 -16.26
N GLU A 106 -7.47 10.13 -15.22
CA GLU A 106 -7.08 10.45 -13.85
C GLU A 106 -6.13 9.38 -13.29
N PRO A 107 -4.93 9.74 -12.82
CA PRO A 107 -4.02 8.78 -12.21
C PRO A 107 -4.54 8.32 -10.84
N PHE A 108 -4.12 7.11 -10.42
CA PHE A 108 -4.55 6.52 -9.15
C PHE A 108 -4.34 7.46 -7.97
N SER A 109 -3.15 8.07 -7.84
CA SER A 109 -2.84 9.03 -6.77
C SER A 109 -3.85 10.16 -6.64
N ASP A 110 -4.36 10.68 -7.75
CA ASP A 110 -5.26 11.85 -7.77
C ASP A 110 -6.70 11.42 -7.54
N TYR A 111 -7.10 10.28 -8.11
CA TYR A 111 -8.35 9.60 -7.77
C TYR A 111 -8.46 9.38 -6.27
N TRP A 112 -7.43 8.78 -5.66
CA TRP A 112 -7.47 8.35 -4.27
C TRP A 112 -7.67 9.53 -3.32
N VAL A 113 -6.97 10.64 -3.57
CA VAL A 113 -7.15 11.88 -2.79
C VAL A 113 -8.52 12.50 -3.00
N ARG A 114 -9.02 12.51 -4.24
CA ARG A 114 -10.36 13.06 -4.54
C ARG A 114 -11.47 12.25 -3.87
N ALA A 115 -11.37 10.92 -3.90
CA ALA A 115 -12.41 10.02 -3.41
C ALA A 115 -12.39 9.87 -1.87
N HIS A 116 -11.21 9.87 -1.25
CA HIS A 116 -11.05 9.59 0.19
C HIS A 116 -10.57 10.80 1.01
N GLY A 117 -10.46 11.98 0.39
CA GLY A 117 -10.11 13.22 1.10
C GLY A 117 -8.68 13.24 1.65
N GLY A 118 -7.76 12.47 1.07
CA GLY A 118 -6.44 12.20 1.61
C GLY A 118 -5.52 13.43 1.70
N TYR A 119 -5.65 14.21 2.77
CA TYR A 119 -4.62 15.09 3.32
C TYR A 119 -4.85 15.27 4.83
N GLU A 120 -4.48 14.28 5.64
CA GLU A 120 -3.90 14.60 6.93
C GLU A 120 -2.39 14.71 6.75
N THR A 121 -1.79 15.80 7.23
CA THR A 121 -0.34 15.95 7.29
C THR A 121 0.24 14.70 7.92
N PRO A 122 1.17 13.99 7.25
CA PRO A 122 1.68 12.76 7.79
C PRO A 122 2.34 12.98 9.15
N ARG A 123 1.71 12.50 10.22
CA ARG A 123 2.25 12.56 11.58
C ARG A 123 3.30 11.46 11.80
N PRO A 124 4.41 11.73 12.53
CA PRO A 124 5.49 10.76 12.75
C PRO A 124 5.03 9.40 13.31
N GLU A 125 3.93 9.37 14.05
CA GLU A 125 3.41 8.18 14.72
C GLU A 125 2.99 7.09 13.74
N GLN A 126 2.46 7.45 12.56
CA GLN A 126 2.05 6.45 11.56
C GLN A 126 3.24 5.64 11.00
N PHE A 127 4.44 6.23 11.07
CA PHE A 127 5.67 5.62 10.55
C PHE A 127 6.37 4.82 11.65
N HIS A 128 6.36 5.33 12.89
CA HIS A 128 7.15 4.82 14.01
C HIS A 128 6.40 3.96 15.04
N GLN A 129 5.10 3.70 14.90
CA GLN A 129 4.39 2.85 15.86
C GLN A 129 4.99 1.43 15.91
N ALA A 130 5.55 1.09 17.07
CA ALA A 130 5.80 -0.28 17.48
C ALA A 130 4.46 -0.98 17.74
N TRP A 131 4.34 -2.23 17.29
CA TRP A 131 3.13 -3.06 17.39
C TRP A 131 2.42 -3.03 18.76
N GLU A 132 3.17 -2.90 19.85
CA GLU A 132 2.66 -2.92 21.23
C GLU A 132 1.69 -1.78 21.57
N SER A 133 1.73 -0.64 20.87
CA SER A 133 0.86 0.51 21.16
C SER A 133 -0.50 0.48 20.45
N ILE A 134 -0.74 -0.49 19.55
CA ILE A 134 -1.96 -0.59 18.73
C ILE A 134 -2.99 -1.54 19.35
N GLN A 135 -2.61 -2.34 20.36
CA GLN A 135 -3.48 -3.28 21.10
C GLN A 135 -4.44 -2.60 22.08
N GLY A 136 -5.10 -1.49 21.70
CA GLY A 136 -6.08 -0.87 22.59
C GLY A 136 -6.71 0.45 22.19
N GLN A 137 -6.47 0.98 20.99
CA GLN A 137 -7.15 2.20 20.55
C GLN A 137 -8.29 1.88 19.59
N PRO A 138 -9.54 2.27 19.89
CA PRO A 138 -10.62 2.16 18.93
C PRO A 138 -10.34 3.08 17.74
N VAL A 139 -10.57 2.55 16.54
CA VAL A 139 -10.67 3.34 15.32
C VAL A 139 -11.90 4.25 15.47
N SER A 140 -11.65 5.54 15.66
CA SER A 140 -12.65 6.61 15.65
C SER A 140 -12.70 7.27 14.28
#